data_AF-A0A0G4HYC0-F1
#
_entry.id   AF-A0A0G4HYC0-F1
#
_cell.length_a   1.000
_cell.length_b   1.000
_cell.length_c   1.000
_cell.angle_alpha   90.00
_cell.angle_beta   90.00
_cell.angle_gamma   90.00
#
_symmetry.space_group_name_H-M   'P 1'
#
loop_
_entity.id
_entity.type
_entity.pdbx_description
1 polymer ?
#
loop_
_entity_poly.entity_id
_entity_poly.type
_entity_poly.pdbx_seq_one_letter_code
_entity_poly.pdbx_strand_id
1 'polypeptide(L)'
;MSTFGPLEGGTVQVARDVSRYFGMNATSSISEIEMKKVTGGFKWPNAVRTVPEDFFGSKAFLVPDGFLVPLHKSGGLFLVFVDDDLQETAKCTISAKSGFFHHKGIWIDIDLDGLPDLLTSRSDAKAGDGELLWLKNPGGVSASQCGEWEERVITKGPDVLFAVLGDDGFEGKSKRSPALHTAEEEEEEEDTPESHRLTVFASEFFNKRLVRYSINRPEGTVEDSLVIDDTLDKVYSVTPVDLNVDGWMDLLVNNHQMDSDSTKGMVVAYEALDKDGKAFKRHTLLEGFENKKSKSIIPVPNMSPGFPVPVWPRKVQQGHEPPHVLIAGDGDFTLHLLRPKTVTATGGGVAGTSSSSFSFSFEYEHEKVLEADGTIAFAVPFDLDGDGWTEVVAPNYDTGKVEVFGFTDAKGEELGAVSELIVA
;
A
#
# COMPACT_ATOMS: atom_id res chain seq x y z
N MET A 1 25.05 -6.85 -5.71
CA MET A 1 25.22 -7.06 -4.27
C MET A 1 24.83 -5.78 -3.56
N SER A 2 23.55 -5.66 -3.23
CA SER A 2 23.07 -4.66 -2.28
C SER A 2 23.69 -4.97 -0.92
N THR A 3 24.61 -4.14 -0.45
CA THR A 3 25.06 -4.18 0.94
C THR A 3 24.06 -3.38 1.77
N PHE A 4 22.87 -3.92 1.97
CA PHE A 4 21.98 -3.38 2.99
C PHE A 4 22.51 -3.82 4.35
N GLY A 5 23.45 -3.04 4.90
CA GLY A 5 23.87 -3.19 6.28
C GLY A 5 22.85 -2.53 7.19
N PRO A 6 22.32 -3.20 8.23
CA PRO A 6 21.43 -2.58 9.23
C PRO A 6 22.16 -1.55 10.12
N LEU A 7 23.42 -1.23 9.79
CA LEU A 7 24.27 -0.23 10.42
C LEU A 7 24.70 0.84 9.40
N GLU A 8 24.34 0.68 8.13
CA GLU A 8 24.63 1.61 7.05
C GLU A 8 23.43 2.53 6.83
N GLY A 9 23.69 3.76 6.38
CA GLY A 9 22.62 4.70 6.06
C GLY A 9 21.90 4.29 4.77
N GLY A 10 20.58 4.38 4.77
CA GLY A 10 19.75 4.12 3.61
C GLY A 10 19.90 5.16 2.50
N THR A 11 19.61 4.72 1.28
CA THR A 11 19.58 5.55 0.07
C THR A 11 18.26 5.38 -0.67
N VAL A 12 17.87 6.40 -1.44
CA VAL A 12 16.76 6.32 -2.40
C VAL A 12 17.37 6.26 -3.79
N GLN A 13 16.91 5.29 -4.58
CA GLN A 13 17.35 5.08 -5.95
C GLN A 13 16.13 4.91 -6.86
N VAL A 14 16.28 5.28 -8.13
CA VAL A 14 15.22 5.20 -9.13
C VAL A 14 15.74 4.52 -10.38
N ALA A 15 14.96 3.58 -10.91
CA ALA A 15 15.06 3.11 -12.29
C ALA A 15 14.06 3.89 -13.14
N ARG A 16 14.49 4.34 -14.32
CA ARG A 16 13.63 5.03 -15.30
C ARG A 16 13.28 4.11 -16.46
N ASP A 17 12.19 4.45 -17.14
CA ASP A 17 11.74 3.81 -18.38
C ASP A 17 11.67 2.29 -18.27
N VAL A 18 11.25 1.79 -17.11
CA VAL A 18 11.28 0.36 -16.79
C VAL A 18 10.50 -0.46 -17.82
N SER A 19 9.43 0.08 -18.39
CA SER A 19 8.61 -0.56 -19.42
C SER A 19 9.39 -1.06 -20.64
N ARG A 20 10.46 -0.37 -21.07
CA ARG A 20 11.24 -0.78 -22.27
C ARG A 20 11.99 -2.09 -22.10
N TYR A 21 12.07 -2.60 -20.88
CA TYR A 21 12.79 -3.81 -20.50
C TYR A 21 11.85 -5.00 -20.28
N PHE A 22 10.53 -4.80 -20.26
CA PHE A 22 9.54 -5.84 -19.97
C PHE A 22 8.57 -6.02 -21.14
N GLY A 23 7.92 -7.20 -21.20
CA GLY A 23 6.87 -7.48 -22.16
C GLY A 23 7.32 -7.96 -23.55
N MET A 24 6.35 -8.25 -24.42
CA MET A 24 6.61 -8.66 -25.82
C MET A 24 7.27 -7.56 -26.65
N ASN A 25 7.14 -6.30 -26.21
CA ASN A 25 7.67 -5.12 -26.89
C ASN A 25 8.98 -4.61 -26.27
N ALA A 26 9.61 -5.37 -25.37
CA ALA A 26 10.88 -5.00 -24.78
C ALA A 26 11.92 -4.69 -25.88
N THR A 27 12.51 -3.50 -25.82
CA THR A 27 13.54 -3.06 -26.77
C THR A 27 14.95 -3.21 -26.21
N SER A 28 15.08 -3.49 -24.91
CA SER A 28 16.33 -3.57 -24.17
C SER A 28 16.34 -4.77 -23.22
N SER A 29 17.53 -5.24 -22.85
CA SER A 29 17.69 -6.27 -21.83
C SER A 29 17.49 -5.70 -20.43
N ILE A 30 16.82 -6.43 -19.54
CA ILE A 30 16.65 -6.05 -18.13
C ILE A 30 17.99 -5.84 -17.41
N SER A 31 19.07 -6.50 -17.85
CA SER A 31 20.43 -6.27 -17.35
C SER A 31 20.97 -4.86 -17.62
N GLU A 32 20.29 -4.09 -18.47
CA GLU A 32 20.62 -2.70 -18.81
C GLU A 32 19.79 -1.68 -18.00
N ILE A 33 19.00 -2.12 -17.00
CA ILE A 33 18.36 -1.20 -16.06
C ILE A 33 19.43 -0.51 -15.22
N GLU A 34 19.49 0.82 -15.33
CA GLU A 34 20.39 1.64 -14.52
C GLU A 34 19.66 2.19 -13.30
N MET A 35 20.15 1.84 -12.11
CA MET A 35 19.70 2.43 -10.85
C MET A 35 20.41 3.76 -10.62
N LYS A 36 19.66 4.86 -10.61
CA LYS A 36 20.21 6.17 -10.28
C LYS A 36 19.97 6.49 -8.81
N LYS A 37 21.06 6.69 -8.06
CA LYS A 37 20.96 7.23 -6.70
C LYS A 37 20.43 8.66 -6.76
N VAL A 38 19.31 8.89 -6.08
CA VAL A 38 18.68 10.21 -5.93
C VAL A 38 19.26 10.92 -4.71
N THR A 39 19.27 10.22 -3.57
CA THR A 39 19.66 10.81 -2.28
C THR A 39 20.11 9.73 -1.29
N GLY A 40 20.63 10.13 -0.14
CA GLY A 40 20.93 9.25 0.99
C GLY A 40 21.00 10.00 2.32
N GLY A 41 21.54 9.32 3.33
CA GLY A 41 21.62 9.85 4.70
C GLY A 41 20.37 9.55 5.53
N PHE A 42 19.53 8.63 5.07
CA PHE A 42 18.42 8.10 5.84
C PHE A 42 18.91 7.02 6.78
N LYS A 43 18.15 6.74 7.84
CA LYS A 43 18.41 5.57 8.66
C LYS A 43 17.85 4.34 7.97
N TRP A 44 16.56 4.38 7.70
CA TRP A 44 15.80 3.32 7.08
C TRP A 44 14.65 3.95 6.28
N PRO A 45 14.87 4.26 4.99
CA PRO A 45 13.81 4.83 4.16
C PRO A 45 12.69 3.80 3.99
N ASN A 46 11.47 4.19 4.35
CA ASN A 46 10.25 3.42 4.15
C ASN A 46 9.46 4.00 2.97
N ALA A 47 8.30 3.39 2.66
CA ALA A 47 7.39 3.67 1.52
C ALA A 47 7.58 5.02 0.81
N VAL A 48 8.65 5.12 0.01
CA VAL A 48 9.01 6.34 -0.72
C VAL A 48 7.97 6.58 -1.80
N ARG A 49 7.49 7.82 -1.92
CA ARG A 49 6.50 8.19 -2.93
C ARG A 49 6.92 9.44 -3.67
N THR A 50 6.53 9.53 -4.93
CA THR A 50 6.56 10.80 -5.66
C THR A 50 5.54 11.75 -5.04
N VAL A 51 5.88 13.03 -5.09
CA VAL A 51 4.92 14.11 -4.85
C VAL A 51 4.39 14.56 -6.20
N PRO A 52 3.07 14.68 -6.39
CA PRO A 52 2.51 15.24 -7.61
C PRO A 52 3.14 16.61 -7.93
N GLU A 53 3.64 16.77 -9.15
CA GLU A 53 4.41 17.97 -9.53
C GLU A 53 3.58 19.25 -9.40
N ASP A 54 2.27 19.15 -9.64
CA ASP A 54 1.30 20.25 -9.49
C ASP A 54 1.20 20.80 -8.06
N PHE A 55 1.68 20.06 -7.04
CA PHE A 55 1.60 20.51 -5.64
C PHE A 55 2.64 21.58 -5.31
N PHE A 56 3.86 21.40 -5.82
CA PHE A 56 5.01 22.26 -5.49
C PHE A 56 5.60 22.97 -6.72
N GLY A 57 5.08 22.70 -7.92
CA GLY A 57 5.67 23.14 -9.18
C GLY A 57 7.09 22.62 -9.38
N SER A 58 7.42 21.48 -8.77
CA SER A 58 8.74 20.86 -8.77
C SER A 58 8.63 19.38 -8.45
N LYS A 59 9.54 18.58 -9.03
CA LYS A 59 9.63 17.14 -8.73
C LYS A 59 10.18 16.94 -7.33
N ALA A 60 9.48 16.14 -6.53
CA ALA A 60 9.92 15.78 -5.20
C ALA A 60 9.53 14.35 -4.84
N PHE A 61 10.24 13.81 -3.85
CA PHE A 61 9.90 12.56 -3.18
C PHE A 61 9.57 12.83 -1.71
N LEU A 62 8.54 12.16 -1.21
CA LEU A 62 8.31 11.99 0.21
C LEU A 62 9.06 10.74 0.69
N VAL A 63 9.92 10.90 1.69
CA VAL A 63 10.73 9.82 2.28
C VAL A 63 10.43 9.73 3.78
N PRO A 64 9.55 8.82 4.21
CA PRO A 64 9.46 8.39 5.59
C PRO A 64 10.73 7.62 6.00
N ASP A 65 11.17 7.80 7.24
CA ASP A 65 12.44 7.24 7.72
C ASP A 65 12.31 6.63 9.12
N GLY A 66 13.28 5.77 9.44
CA GLY A 66 13.46 5.11 10.74
C GLY A 66 12.77 3.76 10.81
N PHE A 67 13.22 2.91 11.74
CA PHE A 67 12.69 1.56 11.89
C PHE A 67 12.99 0.95 13.27
N LEU A 68 12.48 -0.25 13.50
CA LEU A 68 12.55 -0.97 14.78
C LEU A 68 13.94 -1.51 15.12
N VAL A 69 14.85 -1.58 14.13
CA VAL A 69 16.18 -2.14 14.32
C VAL A 69 17.07 -1.22 15.18
N PRO A 70 18.06 -1.78 15.91
CA PRO A 70 18.94 -1.00 16.77
C PRO A 70 19.54 0.22 16.04
N LEU A 71 19.59 1.37 16.72
CA LEU A 71 20.11 2.67 16.21
C LEU A 71 19.22 3.38 15.15
N HIS A 72 18.14 2.76 14.70
CA HIS A 72 17.30 3.30 13.61
C HIS A 72 15.95 3.88 14.07
N LYS A 73 15.65 3.82 15.38
CA LYS A 73 14.33 4.18 15.92
C LYS A 73 13.93 5.65 15.78
N SER A 74 14.87 6.58 15.66
CA SER A 74 14.58 8.01 15.53
C SER A 74 14.65 8.44 14.06
N GLY A 75 13.58 8.27 13.32
CA GLY A 75 13.45 8.74 11.94
C GLY A 75 12.70 10.06 11.82
N GLY A 76 12.34 10.42 10.59
CA GLY A 76 11.58 11.62 10.27
C GLY A 76 10.83 11.46 8.95
N LEU A 77 10.17 12.54 8.53
CA LEU A 77 9.59 12.69 7.20
C LEU A 77 10.37 13.74 6.44
N PHE A 78 10.80 13.39 5.23
CA PHE A 78 11.61 14.26 4.40
C PHE A 78 10.95 14.51 3.04
N LEU A 79 10.99 15.75 2.59
CA LEU A 79 10.78 16.11 1.19
C LEU A 79 12.14 16.23 0.50
N VAL A 80 12.34 15.49 -0.57
CA VAL A 80 13.56 15.50 -1.37
C VAL A 80 13.22 16.06 -2.74
N PHE A 81 13.60 17.30 -3.00
CA PHE A 81 13.40 17.95 -4.30
C PHE A 81 14.52 17.54 -5.26
N VAL A 82 14.14 17.37 -6.52
CA VAL A 82 15.06 16.93 -7.56
C VAL A 82 14.89 17.72 -8.85
N ASP A 83 15.95 17.76 -9.66
CA ASP A 83 15.87 18.25 -11.03
C ASP A 83 15.38 17.18 -12.03
N ASP A 84 15.34 17.54 -13.31
CA ASP A 84 14.96 16.63 -14.41
C ASP A 84 15.90 15.44 -14.57
N ASP A 85 17.11 15.52 -14.00
CA ASP A 85 18.07 14.43 -13.96
C ASP A 85 17.95 13.63 -12.65
N LEU A 86 17.00 13.88 -11.75
CA LEU A 86 16.91 13.27 -10.40
C LEU A 86 18.10 13.59 -9.48
N GLN A 87 18.85 14.66 -9.74
CA GLN A 87 19.83 15.13 -8.76
C GLN A 87 19.09 15.85 -7.64
N GLU A 88 19.42 15.52 -6.39
CA GLU A 88 18.91 16.22 -5.21
C GLU A 88 19.27 17.71 -5.28
N THR A 89 18.26 18.59 -5.36
CA THR A 89 18.44 20.05 -5.32
C THR A 89 18.22 20.60 -3.93
N ALA A 90 17.37 19.96 -3.14
CA ALA A 90 17.09 20.31 -1.75
C ALA A 90 16.49 19.13 -0.99
N LYS A 91 16.63 19.16 0.34
CA LYS A 91 16.05 18.18 1.25
C LYS A 91 15.58 18.85 2.53
N CYS A 92 14.35 18.57 2.91
CA CYS A 92 13.69 19.21 4.03
C CYS A 92 13.06 18.21 4.95
N THR A 93 13.31 18.36 6.25
CA THR A 93 12.62 17.62 7.30
C THR A 93 11.30 18.34 7.59
N ILE A 94 10.17 17.67 7.38
CA ILE A 94 8.83 18.23 7.65
C ILE A 94 8.25 17.75 8.98
N SER A 95 8.73 16.61 9.49
CA SER A 95 8.42 16.11 10.84
C SER A 95 9.57 15.24 11.35
N ALA A 96 9.93 15.39 12.62
CA ALA A 96 10.85 14.49 13.31
C ALA A 96 10.61 14.55 14.82
N LYS A 97 10.55 13.37 15.46
CA LYS A 97 10.43 13.24 16.92
C LYS A 97 11.38 12.15 17.40
N SER A 98 12.22 12.48 18.38
CA SER A 98 13.20 11.53 18.91
C SER A 98 12.52 10.28 19.46
N GLY A 99 12.99 9.10 19.06
CA GLY A 99 12.43 7.80 19.44
C GLY A 99 11.27 7.33 18.58
N PHE A 100 10.82 8.14 17.61
CA PHE A 100 9.74 7.79 16.69
C PHE A 100 10.25 7.61 15.26
N PHE A 101 9.55 6.76 14.50
CA PHE A 101 9.78 6.55 13.06
C PHE A 101 8.45 6.64 12.29
N HIS A 102 8.56 6.83 10.98
CA HIS A 102 7.44 6.94 10.05
C HIS A 102 7.55 5.88 8.95
N HIS A 103 6.42 5.27 8.57
CA HIS A 103 6.42 4.24 7.52
C HIS A 103 5.80 4.72 6.21
N LYS A 104 4.75 5.54 6.26
CA LYS A 104 3.99 6.04 5.10
C LYS A 104 3.43 7.44 5.36
N GLY A 105 3.24 8.21 4.29
CA GLY A 105 2.38 9.40 4.28
C GLY A 105 1.49 9.39 3.04
N ILE A 106 0.35 10.05 3.13
CA ILE A 106 -0.57 10.28 2.01
C ILE A 106 -0.87 11.77 1.90
N TRP A 107 -1.05 12.22 0.67
CA TRP A 107 -1.40 13.61 0.39
C TRP A 107 -2.91 13.76 0.36
N ILE A 108 -3.43 14.72 1.11
CA ILE A 108 -4.86 15.01 1.20
C ILE A 108 -5.08 16.43 1.72
N ASP A 109 -6.03 17.15 1.15
CA ASP A 109 -6.47 18.45 1.68
C ASP A 109 -7.41 18.22 2.88
N ILE A 110 -6.90 18.46 4.10
CA ILE A 110 -7.63 18.19 5.34
C ILE A 110 -8.48 19.39 5.73
N ASP A 111 -7.98 20.61 5.58
CA ASP A 111 -8.71 21.82 5.97
C ASP A 111 -9.43 22.54 4.83
N LEU A 112 -9.48 21.91 3.66
CA LEU A 112 -10.23 22.34 2.49
C LEU A 112 -9.77 23.71 1.98
N ASP A 113 -8.50 24.05 2.20
CA ASP A 113 -7.91 25.31 1.75
C ASP A 113 -7.39 25.26 0.29
N GLY A 114 -7.52 24.09 -0.35
CA GLY A 114 -7.11 23.82 -1.72
C GLY A 114 -5.63 23.44 -1.85
N LEU A 115 -4.89 23.37 -0.74
CA LEU A 115 -3.53 22.87 -0.71
C LEU A 115 -3.50 21.43 -0.16
N PRO A 116 -2.70 20.54 -0.77
CA PRO A 116 -2.57 19.18 -0.26
C PRO A 116 -1.71 19.19 1.01
N ASP A 117 -2.30 18.74 2.11
CA ASP A 117 -1.61 18.44 3.36
C ASP A 117 -1.04 17.02 3.35
N LEU A 118 -0.29 16.67 4.40
CA LEU A 118 0.17 15.31 4.62
C LEU A 118 -0.53 14.67 5.83
N LEU A 119 -1.22 13.55 5.59
CA LEU A 119 -1.65 12.63 6.65
C LEU A 119 -0.62 11.51 6.78
N THR A 120 -0.18 11.22 8.00
CA THR A 120 0.85 10.20 8.28
C THR A 120 0.66 9.61 9.67
N SER A 121 1.29 8.47 9.95
CA SER A 121 1.42 7.94 11.31
C SER A 121 2.89 7.90 11.74
N ARG A 122 3.12 7.96 13.05
CA ARG A 122 4.42 7.65 13.65
C ARG A 122 4.29 6.71 14.83
N SER A 123 5.34 5.94 15.06
CA SER A 123 5.40 4.95 16.14
C SER A 123 6.72 5.03 16.89
N ASP A 124 6.68 4.75 18.20
CA ASP A 124 7.85 4.51 19.04
C ASP A 124 8.03 3.02 19.38
N ALA A 125 7.29 2.16 18.68
CA ALA A 125 7.20 0.71 18.90
C ALA A 125 6.54 0.27 20.21
N LYS A 126 5.68 1.11 20.81
CA LYS A 126 4.91 0.74 22.01
C LYS A 126 3.41 0.84 21.77
N ALA A 127 2.68 -0.04 22.44
CA ALA A 127 1.22 0.05 22.51
C ALA A 127 0.80 1.36 23.18
N GLY A 128 -0.16 2.06 22.59
CA GLY A 128 -0.80 3.28 23.08
C GLY A 128 -0.10 4.58 22.68
N ASP A 129 1.10 4.50 22.11
CA ASP A 129 1.95 5.66 21.84
C ASP A 129 2.07 6.01 20.34
N GLY A 130 1.47 5.20 19.45
CA GLY A 130 1.29 5.57 18.04
C GLY A 130 0.44 6.82 17.87
N GLU A 131 0.78 7.67 16.91
CA GLU A 131 0.09 8.94 16.62
C GLU A 131 -0.26 9.03 15.13
N LEU A 132 -1.53 9.35 14.83
CA LEU A 132 -1.95 9.84 13.53
C LEU A 132 -1.77 11.36 13.49
N LEU A 133 -1.10 11.84 12.45
CA LEU A 133 -0.65 13.23 12.32
C LEU A 133 -1.20 13.85 11.05
N TRP A 134 -1.66 15.08 11.18
CA TRP A 134 -1.85 16.01 10.08
C TRP A 134 -0.68 16.99 10.07
N LEU A 135 0.04 17.08 8.96
CA LEU A 135 1.02 18.13 8.71
C LEU A 135 0.41 19.11 7.72
N LYS A 136 0.00 20.29 8.21
CA LYS A 136 -0.59 21.32 7.35
C LYS A 136 0.47 21.91 6.42
N ASN A 137 0.16 21.97 5.14
CA ASN A 137 1.00 22.58 4.12
C ASN A 137 1.02 24.11 4.30
N PRO A 138 2.21 24.72 4.50
CA PRO A 138 2.31 26.17 4.72
C PRO A 138 2.04 27.01 3.46
N GLY A 139 1.89 26.38 2.30
CA GLY A 139 1.83 27.04 0.99
C GLY A 139 3.21 27.50 0.51
N GLY A 140 3.38 27.57 -0.80
CA GLY A 140 4.64 28.01 -1.42
C GLY A 140 5.84 27.07 -1.17
N VAL A 141 5.59 25.82 -0.82
CA VAL A 141 6.62 24.81 -0.59
C VAL A 141 7.38 24.55 -1.90
N SER A 142 8.70 24.70 -1.87
CA SER A 142 9.61 24.52 -3.00
C SER A 142 11.00 24.09 -2.54
N ALA A 143 11.89 23.78 -3.49
CA ALA A 143 13.29 23.46 -3.22
C ALA A 143 14.05 24.56 -2.44
N SER A 144 13.57 25.82 -2.47
CA SER A 144 14.20 26.94 -1.76
C SER A 144 13.48 27.33 -0.47
N GLN A 145 12.27 26.83 -0.25
CA GLN A 145 11.37 27.24 0.81
C GLN A 145 10.53 26.05 1.24
N CYS A 146 10.91 25.37 2.32
CA CYS A 146 10.12 24.24 2.80
C CYS A 146 8.97 24.65 3.74
N GLY A 147 8.97 25.92 4.14
CA GLY A 147 8.03 26.47 5.12
C GLY A 147 8.15 25.79 6.50
N GLU A 148 7.42 26.32 7.47
CA GLU A 148 7.21 25.63 8.74
C GLU A 148 5.89 24.88 8.63
N TRP A 149 5.97 23.54 8.58
CA TRP A 149 4.78 22.68 8.57
C TRP A 149 4.16 22.68 9.97
N GLU A 150 2.86 22.94 10.05
CA GLU A 150 2.15 22.82 11.32
C GLU A 150 1.81 21.34 11.57
N GLU A 151 2.45 20.73 12.56
CA GLU A 151 2.16 19.37 12.99
C GLU A 151 1.03 19.34 14.02
N ARG A 152 -0.03 18.57 13.74
CA ARG A 152 -1.14 18.29 14.65
C ARG A 152 -1.31 16.79 14.85
N VAL A 153 -1.37 16.36 16.11
CA VAL A 153 -1.77 14.98 16.46
C VAL A 153 -3.30 14.92 16.40
N ILE A 154 -3.84 14.16 15.45
CA ILE A 154 -5.28 13.94 15.29
C ILE A 154 -5.78 13.00 16.39
N THR A 155 -5.08 11.88 16.58
CA THR A 155 -5.41 10.89 17.60
C THR A 155 -4.20 10.01 17.93
N LYS A 156 -4.30 9.31 19.06
CA LYS A 156 -3.44 8.18 19.41
C LYS A 156 -4.03 6.87 18.92
N GLY A 157 -3.18 5.89 18.62
CA GLY A 157 -3.57 4.57 18.16
C GLY A 157 -2.83 4.15 16.90
N PRO A 158 -3.08 4.80 15.75
CA PRO A 158 -2.41 4.48 14.49
C PRO A 158 -0.90 4.61 14.61
N ASP A 159 -0.16 3.56 14.26
CA ASP A 159 1.27 3.47 14.53
C ASP A 159 2.12 3.24 13.27
N VAL A 160 1.82 2.20 12.48
CA VAL A 160 2.67 1.77 11.36
C VAL A 160 2.01 2.09 10.03
N LEU A 161 0.79 1.60 9.79
CA LEU A 161 0.10 1.75 8.52
C LEU A 161 -1.37 2.09 8.69
N PHE A 162 -1.89 2.71 7.64
CA PHE A 162 -3.27 3.10 7.51
C PHE A 162 -3.64 3.26 6.03
N ALA A 163 -4.94 3.26 5.79
CA ALA A 163 -5.54 3.57 4.52
C ALA A 163 -6.68 4.57 4.70
N VAL A 164 -7.01 5.28 3.64
CA VAL A 164 -8.08 6.25 3.59
C VAL A 164 -9.08 5.82 2.54
N LEU A 165 -10.38 5.86 2.87
CA LEU A 165 -11.42 5.56 1.91
C LEU A 165 -11.41 6.60 0.78
N GLY A 166 -11.29 6.16 -0.47
CA GLY A 166 -11.15 7.05 -1.63
C GLY A 166 -9.70 7.45 -1.97
N ASP A 167 -8.71 6.96 -1.21
CA ASP A 167 -7.33 6.83 -1.68
C ASP A 167 -7.29 5.57 -2.56
N ASP A 168 -7.16 5.73 -3.87
CA ASP A 168 -7.01 4.63 -4.82
C ASP A 168 -5.62 3.97 -4.73
N GLY A 169 -4.78 4.39 -3.79
CA GLY A 169 -3.51 3.77 -3.45
C GLY A 169 -2.40 4.01 -4.48
N PHE A 170 -2.76 4.50 -5.67
CA PHE A 170 -1.92 4.82 -6.82
C PHE A 170 -2.23 6.25 -7.29
N GLU A 171 -1.30 7.16 -7.01
CA GLU A 171 -1.30 8.53 -7.55
C GLU A 171 -2.52 9.41 -7.23
N GLY A 172 -2.69 9.83 -5.97
CA GLY A 172 -3.06 11.21 -5.61
C GLY A 172 -4.22 11.89 -6.36
N LYS A 173 -5.11 11.12 -6.99
CA LYS A 173 -6.27 11.59 -7.71
C LYS A 173 -7.43 10.91 -7.03
N SER A 174 -7.90 11.56 -5.97
CA SER A 174 -9.23 11.32 -5.43
C SER A 174 -10.26 11.58 -6.55
N LYS A 175 -10.49 10.57 -7.37
CA LYS A 175 -11.71 10.37 -8.10
C LYS A 175 -12.24 9.07 -7.54
N ARG A 176 -13.41 9.14 -6.87
CA ARG A 176 -14.20 7.96 -6.52
C ARG A 176 -14.15 6.98 -7.69
N SER A 177 -13.95 5.70 -7.37
CA SER A 177 -13.87 4.60 -8.32
C SER A 177 -14.89 4.81 -9.47
N PRO A 178 -14.48 4.74 -10.75
CA PRO A 178 -15.36 5.03 -11.89
C PRO A 178 -16.42 3.94 -12.15
N ALA A 179 -16.60 3.00 -11.22
CA ALA A 179 -17.62 1.98 -11.32
C ALA A 179 -19.00 2.62 -11.09
N LEU A 180 -19.68 2.87 -12.21
CA LEU A 180 -21.11 3.19 -12.34
C LEU A 180 -21.54 4.66 -12.23
N HIS A 181 -20.81 5.61 -12.82
CA HIS A 181 -21.46 6.85 -13.27
C HIS A 181 -22.15 6.61 -14.61
N THR A 182 -23.44 6.26 -14.59
CA THR A 182 -24.32 6.57 -15.73
C THR A 182 -24.35 8.08 -15.91
N ALA A 183 -24.23 8.54 -17.15
CA ALA A 183 -24.03 9.94 -17.54
C ALA A 183 -25.19 10.91 -17.22
N GLU A 184 -26.05 10.61 -16.25
CA GLU A 184 -27.29 11.35 -15.95
C GLU A 184 -27.36 11.94 -14.52
N GLU A 185 -26.36 11.76 -13.66
CA GLU A 185 -26.37 12.34 -12.30
C GLU A 185 -25.06 13.11 -12.02
N GLU A 186 -24.88 14.23 -12.69
CA GLU A 186 -24.13 15.37 -12.11
C GLU A 186 -25.12 16.19 -11.26
N GLU A 187 -25.60 15.62 -10.15
CA GLU A 187 -26.21 16.45 -9.12
C GLU A 187 -25.07 17.23 -8.44
N GLU A 188 -25.21 18.55 -8.34
CA GLU A 188 -24.33 19.38 -7.52
C GLU A 188 -24.28 18.75 -6.12
N GLU A 189 -23.14 18.15 -5.76
CA GLU A 189 -22.98 17.46 -4.48
C GLU A 189 -23.19 18.52 -3.39
N GLU A 190 -24.35 18.48 -2.69
CA GLU A 190 -24.66 19.44 -1.64
C GLU A 190 -23.52 19.42 -0.61
N ASP A 191 -23.01 20.61 -0.28
CA ASP A 191 -22.05 20.85 0.80
C ASP A 191 -22.73 20.51 2.14
N THR A 192 -22.69 19.22 2.49
CA THR A 192 -23.30 18.66 3.69
C THR A 192 -22.23 18.34 4.71
N PRO A 193 -22.52 18.37 6.02
CA PRO A 193 -21.56 17.93 7.04
C PRO A 193 -20.98 16.51 6.80
N GLU A 194 -21.70 15.65 6.07
CA GLU A 194 -21.23 14.31 5.71
C GLU A 194 -20.18 14.33 4.58
N SER A 195 -20.23 15.28 3.64
CA SER A 195 -19.22 15.41 2.57
C SER A 195 -17.84 15.81 3.10
N HIS A 196 -17.78 16.35 4.32
CA HIS A 196 -16.54 16.74 4.98
C HIS A 196 -15.89 15.64 5.81
N ARG A 197 -16.47 14.45 5.91
CA ARG A 197 -15.86 13.35 6.68
C ARG A 197 -14.76 12.66 5.90
N LEU A 198 -13.64 12.41 6.58
CA LEU A 198 -12.58 11.53 6.10
C LEU A 198 -12.59 10.22 6.89
N THR A 199 -12.75 9.09 6.19
CA THR A 199 -12.68 7.76 6.82
C THR A 199 -11.27 7.19 6.70
N VAL A 200 -10.66 6.90 7.86
CA VAL A 200 -9.33 6.30 7.97
C VAL A 200 -9.44 4.93 8.60
N PHE A 201 -8.87 3.91 7.96
CA PHE A 201 -8.68 2.59 8.54
C PHE A 201 -7.23 2.45 8.99
N ALA A 202 -7.01 2.15 10.27
CA ALA A 202 -5.69 2.03 10.85
C ALA A 202 -5.38 0.58 11.24
N SER A 203 -4.23 0.11 10.78
CA SER A 203 -3.60 -1.12 11.26
C SER A 203 -2.73 -0.74 12.45
N GLU A 204 -3.23 -0.95 13.67
CA GLU A 204 -2.48 -0.63 14.88
C GLU A 204 -1.67 -1.86 15.31
N PHE A 205 -0.47 -1.98 14.78
CA PHE A 205 0.40 -3.15 14.94
C PHE A 205 0.74 -3.42 16.41
N PHE A 206 1.04 -2.37 17.18
CA PHE A 206 1.44 -2.50 18.58
C PHE A 206 0.23 -2.52 19.53
N ASN A 207 -0.89 -1.89 19.16
CA ASN A 207 -2.15 -2.01 19.90
C ASN A 207 -2.94 -3.27 19.57
N LYS A 208 -2.52 -3.98 18.53
CA LYS A 208 -3.04 -5.28 18.12
C LYS A 208 -4.51 -5.25 17.70
N ARG A 209 -4.88 -4.23 16.92
CA ARG A 209 -6.27 -4.02 16.51
C ARG A 209 -6.39 -3.29 15.17
N LEU A 210 -7.50 -3.53 14.50
CA LEU A 210 -7.97 -2.82 13.32
C LEU A 210 -9.03 -1.81 13.75
N VAL A 211 -8.85 -0.53 13.41
CA VAL A 211 -9.73 0.55 13.85
C VAL A 211 -10.13 1.44 12.68
N ARG A 212 -11.41 1.80 12.61
CA ARG A 212 -11.92 2.88 11.75
C ARG A 212 -11.96 4.18 12.55
N TYR A 213 -11.53 5.27 11.95
CA TYR A 213 -11.72 6.64 12.43
C TYR A 213 -12.52 7.43 11.41
N SER A 214 -13.46 8.26 11.85
CA SER A 214 -13.93 9.39 11.04
C SER A 214 -13.33 10.67 11.58
N ILE A 215 -12.66 11.38 10.69
CA ILE A 215 -12.04 12.67 10.95
C ILE A 215 -12.95 13.73 10.32
N ASN A 216 -13.36 14.69 11.13
CA ASN A 216 -14.09 15.86 10.68
C ASN A 216 -13.13 16.84 9.98
N ARG A 217 -13.55 17.35 8.83
CA ARG A 217 -12.88 18.43 8.11
C ARG A 217 -13.75 19.69 8.18
N PRO A 218 -13.16 20.89 8.23
CA PRO A 218 -11.74 21.19 8.10
C PRO A 218 -10.91 21.06 9.39
N GLU A 219 -11.52 20.64 10.50
CA GLU A 219 -10.88 20.74 11.82
C GLU A 219 -9.76 19.71 12.08
N GLY A 220 -9.73 18.61 11.32
CA GLY A 220 -8.75 17.54 11.51
C GLY A 220 -8.91 16.82 12.85
N THR A 221 -10.14 16.76 13.39
CA THR A 221 -10.44 16.13 14.70
C THR A 221 -11.22 14.84 14.53
N VAL A 222 -10.98 13.84 15.38
CA VAL A 222 -11.80 12.61 15.38
C VAL A 222 -13.22 12.92 15.85
N GLU A 223 -14.20 12.57 15.01
CA GLU A 223 -15.62 12.64 15.34
C GLU A 223 -16.10 11.34 16.00
N ASP A 224 -15.71 10.20 15.42
CA ASP A 224 -15.99 8.88 15.98
C ASP A 224 -14.95 7.83 15.56
N SER A 225 -14.96 6.69 16.27
CA SER A 225 -14.06 5.57 16.00
C SER A 225 -14.75 4.23 16.27
N LEU A 226 -14.38 3.19 15.53
CA LEU A 226 -14.88 1.82 15.67
C LEU A 226 -13.71 0.84 15.68
N VAL A 227 -13.57 0.04 16.74
CA VAL A 227 -12.69 -1.14 16.72
C VAL A 227 -13.40 -2.21 15.89
N ILE A 228 -12.82 -2.55 14.74
CA ILE A 228 -13.36 -3.56 13.82
C ILE A 228 -12.95 -4.97 14.29
N ASP A 229 -11.70 -5.14 14.71
CA ASP A 229 -11.18 -6.42 15.21
C ASP A 229 -9.98 -6.19 16.14
N ASP A 230 -9.98 -6.79 17.32
CA ASP A 230 -8.88 -6.79 18.31
C ASP A 230 -8.34 -8.20 18.61
N THR A 231 -8.68 -9.17 17.75
CA THR A 231 -8.35 -10.59 17.86
C THR A 231 -7.27 -11.04 16.87
N LEU A 232 -6.96 -10.24 15.84
CA LEU A 232 -5.92 -10.52 14.85
C LEU A 232 -4.48 -10.43 15.39
N ASP A 233 -4.30 -9.95 16.62
CA ASP A 233 -3.00 -9.62 17.20
C ASP A 233 -2.29 -8.53 16.36
N LYS A 234 -1.06 -8.69 15.88
CA LYS A 234 -0.29 -7.63 15.20
C LYS A 234 -0.83 -7.30 13.80
N VAL A 235 -1.92 -6.53 13.72
CA VAL A 235 -2.51 -6.04 12.46
C VAL A 235 -1.49 -5.19 11.73
N TYR A 236 -1.14 -5.58 10.51
CA TYR A 236 0.01 -5.01 9.80
C TYR A 236 -0.39 -4.08 8.67
N SER A 237 -1.37 -4.47 7.85
CA SER A 237 -1.87 -3.62 6.78
C SER A 237 -3.37 -3.73 6.59
N VAL A 238 -3.94 -2.70 5.99
CA VAL A 238 -5.34 -2.61 5.58
C VAL A 238 -5.42 -1.92 4.23
N THR A 239 -6.19 -2.50 3.32
CA THR A 239 -6.46 -1.95 1.99
C THR A 239 -7.97 -1.97 1.75
N PRO A 240 -8.63 -0.81 1.63
CA PRO A 240 -10.02 -0.73 1.17
C PRO A 240 -10.11 -1.20 -0.28
N VAL A 241 -10.98 -2.17 -0.55
CA VAL A 241 -11.20 -2.71 -1.89
C VAL A 241 -12.56 -3.41 -1.92
N ASP A 242 -13.31 -3.23 -3.00
CA ASP A 242 -14.54 -3.98 -3.26
C ASP A 242 -14.17 -5.42 -3.69
N LEU A 243 -14.24 -6.38 -2.77
CA LEU A 243 -13.81 -7.76 -3.01
C LEU A 243 -14.91 -8.61 -3.64
N ASN A 244 -16.17 -8.26 -3.40
CA ASN A 244 -17.35 -9.02 -3.84
C ASN A 244 -18.10 -8.37 -5.03
N VAL A 245 -17.66 -7.19 -5.47
CA VAL A 245 -18.22 -6.38 -6.58
C VAL A 245 -19.66 -5.95 -6.30
N ASP A 246 -19.97 -5.63 -5.05
CA ASP A 246 -21.29 -5.10 -4.65
C ASP A 246 -21.36 -3.56 -4.62
N GLY A 247 -20.23 -2.90 -4.93
CA GLY A 247 -20.08 -1.45 -4.93
C GLY A 247 -19.72 -0.86 -3.57
N TRP A 248 -19.62 -1.67 -2.52
CA TRP A 248 -19.16 -1.25 -1.19
C TRP A 248 -17.69 -1.65 -0.99
N MET A 249 -16.95 -0.81 -0.28
CA MET A 249 -15.54 -1.09 -0.03
C MET A 249 -15.40 -2.02 1.17
N ASP A 250 -14.97 -3.25 0.91
CA ASP A 250 -14.50 -4.19 1.93
C ASP A 250 -13.09 -3.79 2.40
N LEU A 251 -12.56 -4.53 3.39
CA LEU A 251 -11.17 -4.37 3.83
C LEU A 251 -10.39 -5.66 3.62
N LEU A 252 -9.31 -5.58 2.85
CA LEU A 252 -8.29 -6.62 2.78
C LEU A 252 -7.21 -6.33 3.84
N VAL A 253 -7.04 -7.26 4.78
CA VAL A 253 -6.24 -7.05 5.99
C VAL A 253 -5.33 -8.25 6.22
N ASN A 254 -4.14 -8.01 6.76
CA ASN A 254 -3.31 -9.07 7.32
C ASN A 254 -2.81 -8.73 8.72
N ASN A 255 -2.50 -9.78 9.48
CA ASN A 255 -1.58 -9.66 10.60
C ASN A 255 -0.18 -10.10 10.15
N HIS A 256 0.82 -9.83 10.99
CA HIS A 256 2.21 -10.17 10.71
C HIS A 256 2.79 -10.81 11.97
N GLN A 257 3.21 -12.08 11.88
CA GLN A 257 3.42 -12.94 13.05
C GLN A 257 4.71 -13.74 12.98
N MET A 258 5.33 -13.95 14.14
CA MET A 258 6.38 -14.94 14.34
C MET A 258 5.75 -16.32 14.60
N ASP A 259 6.47 -17.40 14.30
CA ASP A 259 6.00 -18.77 14.58
C ASP A 259 5.74 -19.02 16.09
N SER A 260 6.37 -18.22 16.97
CA SER A 260 6.19 -18.32 18.42
C SER A 260 4.96 -17.59 18.95
N ASP A 261 4.28 -16.80 18.11
CA ASP A 261 3.08 -16.07 18.52
C ASP A 261 1.88 -17.01 18.66
N SER A 262 0.92 -16.64 19.52
CA SER A 262 -0.28 -17.46 19.75
C SER A 262 -1.26 -17.44 18.58
N THR A 263 -1.21 -16.38 17.77
CA THR A 263 -2.05 -16.18 16.60
C THR A 263 -1.23 -16.47 15.36
N LYS A 264 -1.75 -17.29 14.45
CA LYS A 264 -1.09 -17.58 13.17
C LYS A 264 -1.04 -16.33 12.29
N GLY A 265 -0.02 -16.25 11.42
CA GLY A 265 -0.05 -15.34 10.28
C GLY A 265 -1.28 -15.63 9.42
N MET A 266 -2.01 -14.60 8.99
CA MET A 266 -3.22 -14.72 8.19
C MET A 266 -3.52 -13.48 7.35
N VAL A 267 -4.24 -13.70 6.25
CA VAL A 267 -4.90 -12.69 5.43
C VAL A 267 -6.41 -12.90 5.56
N VAL A 268 -7.13 -11.81 5.85
CA VAL A 268 -8.57 -11.82 6.08
C VAL A 268 -9.24 -10.71 5.26
N ALA A 269 -10.49 -10.94 4.87
CA ALA A 269 -11.38 -9.93 4.35
C ALA A 269 -12.39 -9.51 5.42
N TYR A 270 -12.71 -8.23 5.49
CA TYR A 270 -13.84 -7.71 6.23
C TYR A 270 -14.88 -7.20 5.24
N GLU A 271 -15.90 -8.01 4.99
CA GLU A 271 -17.05 -7.71 4.14
C GLU A 271 -17.84 -6.56 4.76
N ALA A 272 -18.02 -5.46 4.05
CA ALA A 272 -18.86 -4.35 4.49
C ALA A 272 -20.34 -4.78 4.51
N LEU A 273 -21.03 -4.54 5.63
CA LEU A 273 -22.45 -4.87 5.78
C LEU A 273 -23.36 -3.64 5.66
N ASP A 274 -22.75 -2.46 5.54
CA ASP A 274 -23.40 -1.20 5.28
C ASP A 274 -22.46 -0.26 4.51
N LYS A 275 -23.06 0.70 3.79
CA LYS A 275 -22.34 1.73 3.04
C LYS A 275 -21.58 2.74 3.91
N ASP A 276 -21.86 2.79 5.21
CA ASP A 276 -21.27 3.76 6.13
C ASP A 276 -19.97 3.23 6.78
N GLY A 277 -19.60 1.97 6.52
CA GLY A 277 -18.46 1.31 7.13
C GLY A 277 -18.60 1.13 8.65
N LYS A 278 -19.82 0.90 9.15
CA LYS A 278 -20.12 0.73 10.58
C LYS A 278 -20.21 -0.73 11.01
N ALA A 279 -20.44 -1.65 10.08
CA ALA A 279 -20.50 -3.07 10.36
C ALA A 279 -19.73 -3.88 9.31
N PHE A 280 -18.99 -4.86 9.81
CA PHE A 280 -18.17 -5.74 8.98
C PHE A 280 -18.35 -7.20 9.37
N LYS A 281 -18.23 -8.09 8.39
CA LYS A 281 -18.15 -9.53 8.60
C LYS A 281 -16.79 -10.06 8.17
N ARG A 282 -16.10 -10.73 9.08
CA ARG A 282 -14.77 -11.30 8.82
C ARG A 282 -14.84 -12.62 8.05
N HIS A 283 -13.97 -12.76 7.07
CA HIS A 283 -13.69 -13.99 6.32
C HIS A 283 -12.18 -14.24 6.33
N THR A 284 -11.76 -15.44 6.74
CA THR A 284 -10.34 -15.83 6.63
C THR A 284 -10.06 -16.30 5.19
N LEU A 285 -9.17 -15.63 4.48
CA LEU A 285 -8.81 -15.97 3.10
C LEU A 285 -7.67 -16.99 3.06
N LEU A 286 -6.65 -16.78 3.88
CA LEU A 286 -5.50 -17.69 4.05
C LEU A 286 -4.91 -17.55 5.45
N GLU A 287 -4.50 -18.65 6.07
CA GLU A 287 -3.81 -18.65 7.37
C GLU A 287 -2.71 -19.72 7.43
N GLY A 288 -1.84 -19.61 8.42
CA GLY A 288 -0.81 -20.62 8.69
C GLY A 288 0.47 -20.41 7.88
N PHE A 289 0.85 -19.16 7.63
CA PHE A 289 2.17 -18.84 7.11
C PHE A 289 3.25 -19.32 8.07
N GLU A 290 4.27 -19.99 7.53
CA GLU A 290 5.37 -20.55 8.30
C GLU A 290 6.65 -19.77 7.98
N ASN A 291 7.28 -19.18 8.99
CA ASN A 291 8.49 -18.42 8.77
C ASN A 291 9.67 -19.34 8.45
N LYS A 292 10.37 -19.08 7.35
CA LYS A 292 11.61 -19.79 7.01
C LYS A 292 12.75 -19.23 7.85
N LYS A 293 13.73 -20.06 8.20
CA LYS A 293 14.89 -19.58 8.98
C LYS A 293 15.64 -18.51 8.20
N SER A 294 15.64 -17.28 8.73
CA SER A 294 16.47 -16.21 8.17
C SER A 294 17.95 -16.63 8.17
N LYS A 295 18.62 -16.43 7.03
CA LYS A 295 20.07 -16.60 6.90
C LYS A 295 20.84 -15.38 7.43
N SER A 296 20.13 -14.30 7.78
CA SER A 296 20.74 -13.08 8.26
C SER A 296 21.29 -13.25 9.68
N ILE A 297 22.49 -12.71 9.92
CA ILE A 297 23.14 -12.68 11.24
C ILE A 297 22.49 -11.60 12.14
N ILE A 298 21.66 -10.75 11.55
CA ILE A 298 21.06 -9.59 12.21
C ILE A 298 19.67 -9.97 12.71
N PRO A 299 19.34 -9.68 13.99
CA PRO A 299 18.03 -9.97 14.55
C PRO A 299 16.99 -8.98 14.01
N VAL A 300 16.53 -9.21 12.79
CA VAL A 300 15.27 -8.65 12.29
C VAL A 300 14.17 -9.65 12.64
N PRO A 301 13.04 -9.21 13.24
CA PRO A 301 11.91 -10.10 13.49
C PRO A 301 11.49 -10.78 12.19
N ASN A 302 11.60 -12.10 12.16
CA ASN A 302 11.24 -12.92 11.01
C ASN A 302 9.75 -13.26 11.13
N MET A 303 8.94 -12.56 10.35
CA MET A 303 7.49 -12.50 10.54
C MET A 303 6.77 -12.58 9.19
N SER A 304 5.56 -13.16 9.20
CA SER A 304 4.76 -13.39 7.99
C SER A 304 3.26 -13.43 8.30
N PRO A 305 2.38 -13.22 7.31
CA PRO A 305 2.67 -12.76 5.94
C PRO A 305 3.07 -11.28 5.88
N GLY A 306 3.67 -10.87 4.78
CA GLY A 306 3.83 -9.48 4.37
C GLY A 306 2.54 -8.89 3.79
N PHE A 307 2.66 -7.95 2.87
CA PHE A 307 1.52 -7.18 2.37
C PHE A 307 0.63 -7.99 1.38
N PRO A 308 -0.69 -8.10 1.64
CA PRO A 308 -1.66 -8.51 0.64
C PRO A 308 -2.01 -7.32 -0.28
N VAL A 309 -2.06 -7.56 -1.58
CA VAL A 309 -2.45 -6.54 -2.58
C VAL A 309 -3.51 -7.12 -3.51
N PRO A 310 -4.61 -6.39 -3.76
CA PRO A 310 -5.57 -6.79 -4.76
C PRO A 310 -4.96 -6.63 -6.15
N VAL A 311 -5.23 -7.56 -7.04
CA VAL A 311 -4.75 -7.54 -8.41
C VAL A 311 -5.84 -8.05 -9.35
N TRP A 312 -6.05 -7.33 -10.44
CA TRP A 312 -6.84 -7.77 -11.56
C TRP A 312 -5.89 -8.19 -12.67
N PRO A 313 -5.93 -9.45 -13.14
CA PRO A 313 -5.06 -9.91 -14.23
C PRO A 313 -5.14 -8.99 -15.45
N ARG A 314 -6.32 -8.42 -15.71
CA ARG A 314 -6.50 -7.36 -16.70
C ARG A 314 -7.11 -6.13 -16.06
N LYS A 315 -6.57 -4.95 -16.40
CA LYS A 315 -7.07 -3.67 -15.88
C LYS A 315 -8.58 -3.46 -16.13
N VAL A 316 -9.09 -3.95 -17.26
CA VAL A 316 -10.50 -3.85 -17.63
C VAL A 316 -11.46 -4.66 -16.73
N GLN A 317 -10.95 -5.54 -15.86
CA GLN A 317 -11.75 -6.31 -14.91
C GLN A 317 -11.97 -5.58 -13.58
N GLN A 318 -11.21 -4.50 -13.33
CA GLN A 318 -11.31 -3.75 -12.08
C GLN A 318 -12.73 -3.18 -11.90
N GLY A 319 -13.35 -3.48 -10.76
CA GLY A 319 -14.74 -3.10 -10.46
C GLY A 319 -15.81 -3.90 -11.20
N HIS A 320 -15.42 -4.91 -11.98
CA HIS A 320 -16.34 -5.80 -12.70
C HIS A 320 -16.22 -7.26 -12.26
N GLU A 321 -15.08 -7.65 -11.72
CA GLU A 321 -14.81 -8.99 -11.20
C GLU A 321 -14.07 -8.92 -9.86
N PRO A 322 -14.28 -9.90 -8.96
CA PRO A 322 -13.51 -10.01 -7.73
C PRO A 322 -11.99 -10.01 -8.01
N PRO A 323 -11.19 -9.23 -7.27
CA PRO A 323 -9.74 -9.22 -7.46
C PRO A 323 -9.13 -10.56 -7.02
N HIS A 324 -8.06 -10.95 -7.71
CA HIS A 324 -7.11 -11.88 -7.12
C HIS A 324 -6.36 -11.16 -5.99
N VAL A 325 -5.78 -11.91 -5.05
CA VAL A 325 -4.95 -11.34 -3.98
C VAL A 325 -3.55 -11.91 -4.06
N LEU A 326 -2.57 -11.06 -4.33
CA LEU A 326 -1.15 -11.40 -4.16
C LEU A 326 -0.76 -11.16 -2.71
N ILE A 327 0.03 -12.06 -2.15
CA ILE A 327 0.48 -11.95 -0.76
C ILE A 327 1.99 -12.14 -0.77
N ALA A 328 2.69 -11.07 -0.40
CA ALA A 328 4.13 -11.12 -0.15
C ALA A 328 4.36 -11.92 1.14
N GLY A 329 5.24 -12.92 1.13
CA GLY A 329 5.43 -13.81 2.28
C GLY A 329 6.25 -13.21 3.41
N ASP A 330 7.04 -12.18 3.12
CA ASP A 330 8.03 -11.60 4.03
C ASP A 330 8.93 -12.71 4.63
N GLY A 331 8.80 -13.05 5.91
CA GLY A 331 9.55 -14.14 6.57
C GLY A 331 9.25 -15.56 6.07
N ASP A 332 8.18 -15.78 5.31
CA ASP A 332 7.89 -17.04 4.61
C ASP A 332 8.81 -17.21 3.36
N PHE A 333 9.31 -16.11 2.78
CA PHE A 333 10.04 -16.09 1.51
C PHE A 333 9.23 -16.64 0.32
N THR A 334 7.91 -16.59 0.35
CA THR A 334 7.06 -17.07 -0.73
C THR A 334 6.18 -15.94 -1.25
N LEU A 335 5.98 -15.86 -2.57
CA LEU A 335 4.92 -15.06 -3.16
C LEU A 335 3.70 -15.97 -3.35
N HIS A 336 2.57 -15.61 -2.73
CA HIS A 336 1.33 -16.38 -2.82
C HIS A 336 0.33 -15.65 -3.71
N LEU A 337 -0.54 -16.41 -4.37
CA LEU A 337 -1.67 -15.91 -5.13
C LEU A 337 -2.95 -16.60 -4.67
N LEU A 338 -3.95 -15.80 -4.34
CA LEU A 338 -5.31 -16.25 -4.09
C LEU A 338 -6.17 -15.88 -5.30
N ARG A 339 -6.76 -16.88 -5.96
CA ARG A 339 -7.70 -16.69 -7.07
C ARG A 339 -9.14 -16.83 -6.58
N PRO A 340 -10.06 -15.88 -6.86
CA PRO A 340 -11.45 -16.02 -6.47
C PRO A 340 -12.03 -17.30 -7.06
N LYS A 341 -12.67 -18.13 -6.23
CA LYS A 341 -13.47 -19.24 -6.76
C LYS A 341 -14.70 -18.65 -7.44
N THR A 342 -14.87 -18.93 -8.73
CA THR A 342 -16.04 -18.46 -9.47
C THR A 342 -17.31 -18.99 -8.81
N VAL A 343 -18.24 -18.09 -8.47
CA VAL A 343 -19.58 -18.51 -8.07
C VAL A 343 -20.44 -18.61 -9.33
N THR A 344 -21.04 -19.78 -9.51
CA THR A 344 -21.98 -20.05 -10.60
C THR A 344 -23.11 -19.01 -10.56
N ALA A 345 -23.33 -18.29 -11.66
CA ALA A 345 -24.46 -17.36 -11.78
C ALA A 345 -25.77 -18.10 -11.46
N THR A 346 -26.40 -17.76 -10.33
CA THR A 346 -27.69 -18.32 -9.92
C THR A 346 -28.81 -17.56 -10.65
N GLY A 347 -28.96 -17.79 -11.95
CA GLY A 347 -30.07 -17.19 -12.68
C GLY A 347 -30.10 -17.55 -14.16
N GLY A 348 -31.11 -18.33 -14.56
CA GLY A 348 -31.48 -18.55 -15.96
C GLY A 348 -32.12 -17.30 -16.59
N GLY A 349 -31.37 -16.19 -16.63
CA GLY A 349 -31.77 -14.95 -17.26
C GLY A 349 -31.69 -15.06 -18.78
N VAL A 350 -32.73 -14.59 -19.46
CA VAL A 350 -32.81 -14.49 -20.92
C VAL A 350 -31.68 -13.59 -21.42
N ALA A 351 -30.95 -14.03 -22.45
CA ALA A 351 -29.91 -13.25 -23.10
C ALA A 351 -30.46 -11.86 -23.48
N GLY A 352 -29.94 -10.79 -22.85
CA GLY A 352 -30.30 -9.40 -23.17
C GLY A 352 -30.62 -8.48 -21.99
N THR A 353 -30.72 -8.97 -20.75
CA THR A 353 -30.87 -8.12 -19.56
C THR A 353 -29.62 -8.19 -18.70
N SER A 354 -28.89 -7.07 -18.59
CA SER A 354 -27.55 -6.93 -18.01
C SER A 354 -27.47 -6.97 -16.48
N SER A 355 -28.39 -7.64 -15.78
CA SER A 355 -28.33 -7.78 -14.31
C SER A 355 -28.19 -9.25 -13.90
N SER A 356 -27.08 -9.88 -14.27
CA SER A 356 -26.66 -11.10 -13.57
C SER A 356 -26.14 -10.68 -12.20
N SER A 357 -26.94 -10.88 -11.16
CA SER A 357 -26.47 -10.76 -9.78
C SER A 357 -25.51 -11.91 -9.51
N PHE A 358 -24.23 -11.60 -9.35
CA PHE A 358 -23.24 -12.55 -8.83
C PHE A 358 -23.31 -12.52 -7.29
N SER A 359 -23.22 -13.67 -6.65
CA SER A 359 -23.01 -13.75 -5.20
C SER A 359 -21.61 -14.28 -4.96
N PHE A 360 -20.68 -13.46 -4.49
CA PHE A 360 -19.32 -13.92 -4.17
C PHE A 360 -19.27 -14.46 -2.73
N SER A 361 -18.57 -15.58 -2.50
CA SER A 361 -18.53 -16.26 -1.20
C SER A 361 -17.25 -16.04 -0.39
N PHE A 362 -16.37 -15.12 -0.81
CA PHE A 362 -15.04 -14.92 -0.21
C PHE A 362 -14.17 -16.19 -0.17
N GLU A 363 -14.45 -17.15 -1.06
CA GLU A 363 -13.63 -18.33 -1.22
C GLU A 363 -12.58 -18.12 -2.30
N TYR A 364 -11.35 -18.53 -2.00
CA TYR A 364 -10.22 -18.44 -2.91
C TYR A 364 -9.52 -19.80 -3.10
N GLU A 365 -8.91 -19.98 -4.26
CA GLU A 365 -7.91 -21.02 -4.52
C GLU A 365 -6.52 -20.45 -4.26
N HIS A 366 -5.69 -21.17 -3.51
CA HIS A 366 -4.35 -20.73 -3.15
C HIS A 366 -3.29 -21.41 -4.02
N GLU A 367 -2.36 -20.61 -4.55
CA GLU A 367 -1.14 -21.05 -5.21
C GLU A 367 0.09 -20.36 -4.61
N LYS A 368 1.23 -21.08 -4.58
CA LYS A 368 2.55 -20.48 -4.37
C LYS A 368 3.16 -20.16 -5.73
N VAL A 369 3.32 -18.88 -6.05
CA VAL A 369 3.87 -18.40 -7.32
C VAL A 369 5.39 -18.56 -7.36
N LEU A 370 6.04 -18.23 -6.25
CA LEU A 370 7.50 -18.26 -6.12
C LEU A 370 7.85 -18.64 -4.69
N GLU A 371 8.80 -19.56 -4.51
CA GLU A 371 9.50 -19.77 -3.25
C GLU A 371 10.93 -19.23 -3.38
N ALA A 372 11.15 -18.02 -2.90
CA ALA A 372 12.45 -17.36 -2.92
C ALA A 372 13.37 -17.87 -1.81
N ASP A 373 14.66 -17.50 -1.91
CA ASP A 373 15.65 -17.79 -0.88
C ASP A 373 15.87 -16.63 0.12
N GLY A 374 14.96 -15.65 0.11
CA GLY A 374 15.00 -14.44 0.92
C GLY A 374 13.69 -13.68 0.96
N THR A 375 13.70 -12.58 1.69
CA THR A 375 12.53 -11.78 2.08
C THR A 375 11.87 -11.12 0.87
N ILE A 376 10.59 -11.43 0.64
CA ILE A 376 9.69 -10.70 -0.27
C ILE A 376 8.72 -9.91 0.59
N ALA A 377 9.04 -8.66 0.92
CA ALA A 377 8.19 -7.86 1.82
C ALA A 377 6.93 -7.32 1.12
N PHE A 378 7.05 -6.92 -0.16
CA PHE A 378 5.95 -6.35 -0.96
C PHE A 378 6.00 -6.88 -2.40
N ALA A 379 4.86 -6.90 -3.09
CA ALA A 379 4.79 -7.15 -4.53
C ALA A 379 3.95 -6.06 -5.18
N VAL A 380 4.39 -5.53 -6.32
CA VAL A 380 3.74 -4.41 -7.02
C VAL A 380 3.07 -4.94 -8.28
N PRO A 381 1.72 -4.99 -8.33
CA PRO A 381 0.98 -5.24 -9.57
C PRO A 381 0.87 -3.95 -10.40
N PHE A 382 1.30 -3.97 -11.66
CA PHE A 382 1.15 -2.86 -12.60
C PHE A 382 1.23 -3.35 -14.06
N ASP A 383 0.45 -2.77 -14.97
CA ASP A 383 0.54 -2.97 -16.42
C ASP A 383 1.79 -2.26 -16.96
N LEU A 384 2.89 -3.00 -17.00
CA LEU A 384 4.24 -2.47 -17.13
C LEU A 384 4.61 -2.21 -18.59
N ASP A 385 4.05 -2.97 -19.52
CA ASP A 385 4.30 -2.83 -20.96
C ASP A 385 3.14 -2.17 -21.74
N GLY A 386 2.00 -1.92 -21.09
CA GLY A 386 0.85 -1.24 -21.66
C GLY A 386 -0.04 -2.13 -22.53
N ASP A 387 0.09 -3.46 -22.44
CA ASP A 387 -0.72 -4.41 -23.21
C ASP A 387 -2.11 -4.68 -22.58
N GLY A 388 -2.36 -4.15 -21.38
CA GLY A 388 -3.60 -4.26 -20.63
C GLY A 388 -3.67 -5.47 -19.69
N TRP A 389 -2.62 -6.29 -19.62
CA TRP A 389 -2.37 -7.27 -18.59
C TRP A 389 -1.54 -6.66 -17.47
N THR A 390 -1.63 -7.26 -16.30
CA THR A 390 -0.89 -6.81 -15.12
C THR A 390 0.37 -7.66 -14.95
N GLU A 391 1.52 -7.01 -14.83
CA GLU A 391 2.74 -7.66 -14.33
C GLU A 391 2.85 -7.50 -12.82
N VAL A 392 3.58 -8.41 -12.19
CA VAL A 392 3.86 -8.39 -10.76
C VAL A 392 5.37 -8.30 -10.58
N VAL A 393 5.82 -7.23 -9.93
CA VAL A 393 7.23 -7.02 -9.57
C VAL A 393 7.43 -7.40 -8.10
N ALA A 394 8.27 -8.38 -7.82
CA ALA A 394 8.55 -8.93 -6.49
C ALA A 394 10.05 -8.78 -6.13
N PRO A 395 10.43 -7.75 -5.35
CA PRO A 395 11.79 -7.62 -4.85
C PRO A 395 12.10 -8.63 -3.74
N ASN A 396 13.30 -9.22 -3.80
CA ASN A 396 13.92 -10.02 -2.75
C ASN A 396 15.07 -9.24 -2.11
N TYR A 397 14.83 -8.75 -0.89
CA TYR A 397 15.77 -7.86 -0.19
C TYR A 397 17.09 -8.54 0.19
N ASP A 398 17.05 -9.83 0.51
CA ASP A 398 18.24 -10.54 1.00
C ASP A 398 19.22 -10.90 -0.12
N THR A 399 18.71 -11.06 -1.35
CA THR A 399 19.55 -11.37 -2.52
C THR A 399 19.83 -10.18 -3.41
N GLY A 400 19.07 -9.10 -3.25
CA GLY A 400 19.02 -7.99 -4.20
C GLY A 400 18.29 -8.34 -5.50
N LYS A 401 17.66 -9.50 -5.65
CA LYS A 401 16.93 -9.83 -6.89
C LYS A 401 15.58 -9.11 -6.96
N VAL A 402 15.06 -8.93 -8.16
CA VAL A 402 13.69 -8.54 -8.45
C VAL A 402 13.13 -9.54 -9.45
N GLU A 403 11.99 -10.14 -9.16
CA GLU A 403 11.35 -11.09 -10.07
C GLU A 403 10.11 -10.45 -10.68
N VAL A 404 9.88 -10.67 -11.97
CA VAL A 404 8.72 -10.13 -12.69
C VAL A 404 7.90 -11.27 -13.28
N PHE A 405 6.60 -11.26 -12.97
CA PHE A 405 5.63 -12.28 -13.40
C PHE A 405 4.52 -11.62 -14.22
N GLY A 406 4.05 -12.28 -15.28
CA GLY A 406 2.84 -11.89 -16.01
C GLY A 406 1.70 -12.89 -15.77
N PHE A 407 0.45 -12.46 -16.01
CA PHE A 407 -0.68 -13.38 -16.11
C PHE A 407 -0.82 -13.91 -17.54
N THR A 408 -1.26 -15.16 -17.68
CA THR A 408 -1.59 -15.77 -18.99
C THR A 408 -3.02 -16.29 -18.99
N ASP A 409 -3.59 -16.44 -20.18
CA ASP A 409 -4.93 -17.03 -20.32
C ASP A 409 -4.91 -18.56 -20.18
N ALA A 410 -6.09 -19.17 -20.04
CA ALA A 410 -6.23 -20.62 -19.86
C ALA A 410 -5.75 -21.48 -21.05
N LYS A 411 -5.44 -20.87 -22.19
CA LYS A 411 -4.87 -21.57 -23.36
C LYS A 411 -3.34 -21.61 -23.31
N GLY A 412 -2.72 -20.93 -22.34
CA GLY A 412 -1.27 -20.88 -22.20
C GLY A 412 -0.60 -20.22 -23.40
N GLU A 413 -1.31 -19.39 -24.17
CA GLU A 413 -0.63 -18.50 -25.10
C GLU A 413 0.13 -17.47 -24.25
N GLU A 414 1.46 -17.62 -24.21
CA GLU A 414 2.37 -16.66 -23.58
C GLU A 414 2.14 -15.27 -24.19
N LEU A 415 1.77 -14.31 -23.35
CA LEU A 415 1.66 -12.90 -23.73
C LEU A 415 2.75 -12.01 -23.12
N GLY A 416 3.76 -12.57 -22.44
CA GLY A 416 4.90 -11.81 -21.92
C GLY A 416 5.86 -12.69 -21.13
N ALA A 417 7.16 -12.54 -21.36
CA ALA A 417 8.18 -13.42 -20.78
C ALA A 417 8.31 -13.26 -19.26
N VAL A 418 8.40 -14.39 -18.55
CA VAL A 418 8.89 -14.46 -17.16
C VAL A 418 10.41 -14.32 -17.19
N SER A 419 10.93 -13.28 -16.55
CA SER A 419 12.37 -13.06 -16.46
C SER A 419 12.77 -12.73 -15.02
N GLU A 420 13.76 -13.47 -14.53
CA GLU A 420 14.44 -13.20 -13.27
C GLU A 420 15.40 -12.00 -13.46
N LEU A 421 15.20 -10.91 -12.72
CA LEU A 421 16.13 -9.79 -12.68
C LEU A 421 17.00 -9.90 -11.42
N ILE A 422 18.33 -9.91 -11.59
CA ILE A 422 19.25 -9.74 -10.48
C ILE A 422 19.53 -8.25 -10.36
N VAL A 423 18.85 -7.53 -9.45
CA VAL A 423 19.22 -6.15 -9.16
C VAL A 423 20.52 -6.17 -8.35
N ALA A 424 21.53 -5.47 -8.84
CA ALA A 424 22.83 -5.43 -8.19
C ALA A 424 22.83 -4.44 -7.03
#